data_AF-A0A9E3YT64-F1
#
_entry.id   AF-A0A9E3YT64-F1
#
_cell.length_a   1.000
_cell.length_b   1.000
_cell.length_c   1.000
_cell.angle_alpha   90.00
_cell.angle_beta   90.00
_cell.angle_gamma   90.00
#
_symmetry.space_group_name_H-M   'P 1'
#
loop_
_entity.id
_entity.type
_entity.pdbx_description
1 polymer ?
#
loop_
_entity_poly.entity_id
_entity_poly.type
_entity_poly.pdbx_seq_one_letter_code
_entity_poly.pdbx_strand_id
1 'polypeptide(L)'
;MRSLFRFLATLLLVALVAALAFVGLLFSVLDGKPLVQREATVSTEAIGQARQLLAGNDPRRLRAGEERTVRIPAALLDEGINYAATQVLRARAAFGLVPDAAELRLSLPLLVAPAFLNLQLQVPAAAGPPHLSAVRIGKLVLPPAAAEALLDLGIAAAGYGNEWRMLRRAVRGLAFDPGADVVELRYAWNPDLLDSAREVALLPADVARIRAANARYVDLLEGRAVGSRLDLAAVLGPMLGAANVSAEQRRAALLVLASYLAGQGLSALVPEAVGWPKAPRVVLALRGRHDSAQHFVVSAALAAWAGEPVATAIGVYKELEDARRGSGFSFADLAADRAGTRLGELIRTDPARLVEVLGNSPRDADLLPALDGLPEFLPDAEFRRRYGGPGEPAYERLATEIERRLGRLPLYR
;
A
#
# COMPACT_ATOMS: atom_id res chain seq x y z
N MET A 1 -13.33 45.92 45.85
CA MET A 1 -14.36 45.53 44.85
C MET A 1 -14.09 46.06 43.45
N ARG A 2 -13.85 47.37 43.23
CA ARG A 2 -13.58 47.93 41.88
C ARG A 2 -12.31 47.39 41.18
N SER A 3 -11.24 47.06 41.92
CA SER A 3 -10.02 46.47 41.35
C SER A 3 -10.22 45.02 40.90
N LEU A 4 -10.93 44.22 41.70
CA LEU A 4 -11.25 42.82 41.39
C LEU A 4 -12.16 42.71 40.15
N PHE A 5 -13.14 43.62 40.03
CA PHE A 5 -14.01 43.68 38.85
C PHE A 5 -13.25 44.04 37.56
N ARG A 6 -12.30 44.99 37.63
CA ARG A 6 -11.43 45.34 36.50
C ARG A 6 -10.52 44.18 36.10
N PHE A 7 -9.96 43.47 37.08
CA PHE A 7 -9.12 42.30 36.82
C PHE A 7 -9.90 41.17 36.12
N LEU A 8 -11.10 40.83 36.62
CA LEU A 8 -11.97 39.83 35.97
C LEU A 8 -12.39 40.26 34.57
N ALA A 9 -12.73 41.54 34.37
CA ALA A 9 -13.11 42.06 33.06
C ALA A 9 -11.96 41.99 32.04
N THR A 10 -10.73 42.30 32.45
CA THR A 10 -9.54 42.14 31.59
C THR A 10 -9.30 40.67 31.23
N LEU A 11 -9.46 39.76 32.20
CA LEU A 11 -9.24 38.33 31.98
C LEU A 11 -10.29 37.73 31.03
N LEU A 12 -11.55 38.15 31.18
CA LEU A 12 -12.65 37.83 30.24
C LEU A 12 -12.39 38.40 28.84
N LEU A 13 -11.91 39.64 28.74
CA LEU A 13 -11.58 40.25 27.45
C LEU A 13 -10.43 39.53 26.76
N VAL A 14 -9.37 39.18 27.49
CA VAL A 14 -8.24 38.39 26.96
C VAL A 14 -8.72 37.01 26.51
N ALA A 15 -9.55 36.34 27.30
CA ALA A 15 -10.13 35.05 26.93
C ALA A 15 -11.02 35.15 25.69
N LEU A 16 -11.83 36.21 25.58
CA LEU A 16 -12.70 36.45 24.41
C LEU A 16 -11.87 36.75 23.15
N VAL A 17 -10.85 37.60 23.26
CA VAL A 17 -9.94 37.90 22.14
C VAL A 17 -9.19 36.64 21.71
N ALA A 18 -8.70 35.83 22.65
CA ALA A 18 -8.08 34.55 22.36
C ALA A 18 -9.06 33.57 21.68
N ALA A 19 -10.32 33.51 22.14
CA ALA A 19 -11.35 32.68 21.53
C ALA A 19 -11.70 33.15 20.11
N LEU A 20 -11.86 34.46 19.89
CA LEU A 20 -12.11 35.03 18.56
C LEU A 20 -10.92 34.82 17.62
N ALA A 21 -9.69 34.96 18.11
CA ALA A 21 -8.48 34.68 17.34
C ALA A 21 -8.40 33.17 16.98
N PHE A 22 -8.75 32.29 17.91
CA PHE A 22 -8.81 30.85 17.67
C PHE A 22 -9.87 30.48 16.62
N VAL A 23 -11.08 31.06 16.71
CA VAL A 23 -12.13 30.88 15.72
C VAL A 23 -11.70 31.43 14.36
N GLY A 24 -11.08 32.62 14.32
CA GLY A 24 -10.54 33.22 13.10
C GLY A 24 -9.44 32.37 12.46
N LEU A 25 -8.56 31.76 13.27
CA LEU A 25 -7.54 30.82 12.81
C LEU A 25 -8.19 29.57 12.21
N LEU A 26 -9.22 29.02 12.88
CA LEU A 26 -9.96 27.86 12.38
C LEU A 26 -10.60 28.14 11.02
N PHE A 27 -11.27 29.29 10.85
CA PHE A 27 -11.83 29.70 9.55
C PHE A 27 -10.77 30.00 8.48
N SER A 28 -9.55 30.37 8.87
CA SER A 28 -8.45 30.62 7.93
C SER A 28 -7.77 29.34 7.46
N VAL A 29 -7.87 28.27 8.23
CA VAL A 29 -7.22 26.97 7.99
C VAL A 29 -8.15 25.99 7.26
N LEU A 30 -9.46 26.16 7.40
CA LEU A 30 -10.47 25.30 6.78
C LEU A 30 -11.02 25.87 5.48
N ASP A 31 -11.16 25.01 4.48
CA ASP A 31 -11.74 25.31 3.18
C ASP A 31 -13.04 24.52 2.94
N GLY A 32 -13.97 25.11 2.20
CA GLY A 32 -15.23 24.44 1.82
C GLY A 32 -15.08 23.46 0.64
N LYS A 33 -13.93 23.43 -0.03
CA LYS A 33 -13.66 22.57 -1.18
C LYS A 33 -12.26 21.95 -1.07
N PRO A 34 -12.07 20.71 -1.53
CA PRO A 34 -10.75 20.09 -1.57
C PRO A 34 -9.91 20.72 -2.69
N LEU A 35 -8.62 20.95 -2.39
CA LEU A 35 -7.58 21.34 -3.33
C LEU A 35 -7.23 20.23 -4.32
N VAL A 36 -7.34 18.95 -3.91
CA VAL A 36 -7.05 17.78 -4.74
C VAL A 36 -8.30 16.90 -4.84
N GLN A 37 -8.74 16.62 -6.07
CA GLN A 37 -9.88 15.76 -6.37
C GLN A 37 -9.45 14.66 -7.34
N ARG A 38 -9.20 13.46 -6.81
CA ARG A 38 -8.84 12.26 -7.57
C ARG A 38 -9.09 11.00 -6.74
N GLU A 39 -9.03 9.85 -7.40
CA GLU A 39 -9.07 8.55 -6.75
C GLU A 39 -7.67 8.07 -6.31
N ALA A 40 -7.63 7.01 -5.48
CA ALA A 40 -6.38 6.34 -5.10
C ALA A 40 -6.10 5.21 -6.08
N THR A 41 -5.76 5.59 -7.31
CA THR A 41 -5.34 4.63 -8.34
C THR A 41 -3.83 4.43 -8.30
N VAL A 42 -3.39 3.24 -8.64
CA VAL A 42 -1.98 2.90 -8.91
C VAL A 42 -1.92 2.30 -10.31
N SER A 43 -1.07 2.85 -11.17
CA SER A 43 -0.93 2.44 -12.57
C SER A 43 0.07 1.30 -12.71
N THR A 44 -0.06 0.54 -13.80
CA THR A 44 0.90 -0.51 -14.14
C THR A 44 2.28 0.06 -14.47
N GLU A 45 2.32 1.28 -14.99
CA GLU A 45 3.53 2.04 -15.28
C GLU A 45 4.29 2.35 -13.99
N ALA A 46 3.59 2.84 -12.95
CA ALA A 46 4.18 3.10 -11.65
C ALA A 46 4.76 1.81 -11.01
N ILE A 47 4.06 0.67 -11.10
CA ILE A 47 4.59 -0.62 -10.64
C ILE A 47 5.87 -1.00 -11.38
N GLY A 48 5.89 -0.84 -12.71
CA GLY A 48 7.06 -1.11 -13.53
C GLY A 48 8.25 -0.22 -13.16
N GLN A 49 8.02 1.08 -12.97
CA GLN A 49 9.04 2.04 -12.55
C GLN A 49 9.57 1.72 -11.15
N ALA A 50 8.67 1.44 -10.19
CA ALA A 50 9.05 1.04 -8.84
C ALA A 50 9.93 -0.22 -8.84
N ARG A 51 9.55 -1.25 -9.61
CA ARG A 51 10.34 -2.49 -9.74
C ARG A 51 11.73 -2.22 -10.33
N GLN A 52 11.83 -1.39 -11.37
CA GLN A 52 13.12 -1.02 -11.97
C GLN A 52 14.01 -0.27 -10.98
N LEU A 53 13.44 0.67 -10.22
CA LEU A 53 14.17 1.41 -9.19
C LEU A 53 14.68 0.49 -8.08
N LEU A 54 13.85 -0.43 -7.58
CA LEU A 54 14.25 -1.40 -6.57
C LEU A 54 15.32 -2.35 -7.07
N ALA A 55 15.21 -2.85 -8.31
CA ALA A 55 16.20 -3.73 -8.92
C ALA A 55 17.55 -3.03 -9.13
N GLY A 56 17.54 -1.75 -9.49
CA GLY A 56 18.74 -0.93 -9.66
C GLY A 56 19.41 -0.51 -8.35
N ASN A 57 18.67 -0.51 -7.24
CA ASN A 57 19.12 -0.04 -5.93
C ASN A 57 18.98 -1.11 -4.83
N ASP A 58 19.34 -2.38 -5.14
CA ASP A 58 19.23 -3.48 -4.18
C ASP A 58 20.09 -3.21 -2.92
N PRO A 59 19.46 -3.01 -1.75
CA PRO A 59 20.12 -2.74 -0.47
C PRO A 59 21.26 -3.71 -0.13
N ARG A 60 21.13 -4.98 -0.55
CA ARG A 60 22.08 -6.06 -0.22
C ARG A 60 23.39 -5.95 -0.99
N ARG A 61 23.43 -5.10 -2.03
CA ARG A 61 24.61 -4.89 -2.87
C ARG A 61 25.35 -3.59 -2.52
N LEU A 62 24.81 -2.79 -1.61
CA LEU A 62 25.34 -1.49 -1.22
C LEU A 62 26.20 -1.58 0.05
N ARG A 63 27.28 -0.80 0.08
CA ARG A 63 28.13 -0.68 1.27
C ARG A 63 27.67 0.49 2.15
N ALA A 64 27.84 0.37 3.46
CA ALA A 64 27.54 1.47 4.38
C ALA A 64 28.37 2.72 4.02
N GLY A 65 27.71 3.87 3.98
CA GLY A 65 28.28 5.16 3.57
C GLY A 65 28.40 5.37 2.06
N GLU A 66 28.07 4.38 1.23
CA GLU A 66 28.12 4.51 -0.22
C GLU A 66 27.10 5.54 -0.70
N GLU A 67 27.56 6.57 -1.41
CA GLU A 67 26.69 7.57 -2.01
C GLU A 67 26.13 7.09 -3.35
N ARG A 68 24.83 7.25 -3.54
CA ARG A 68 24.12 6.92 -4.78
C ARG A 68 23.21 8.06 -5.18
N THR A 69 22.99 8.17 -6.49
CA THR A 69 22.00 9.06 -7.07
C THR A 69 20.94 8.21 -7.75
N VAL A 70 19.68 8.41 -7.35
CA VAL A 70 18.53 7.75 -7.95
C VAL A 70 17.67 8.79 -8.67
N ARG A 71 17.23 8.45 -9.88
CA ARG A 71 16.32 9.25 -10.70
C ARG A 71 14.92 8.67 -10.54
N ILE A 72 14.04 9.37 -9.85
CA ILE A 72 12.69 8.92 -9.55
C ILE A 72 11.71 9.70 -10.44
N PRO A 73 10.92 9.05 -11.30
CA PRO A 73 9.88 9.72 -12.07
C PRO A 73 8.88 10.44 -11.16
N ALA A 74 8.50 11.67 -11.48
CA ALA A 74 7.57 12.44 -10.65
C ALA A 74 6.19 11.76 -10.59
N ALA A 75 5.73 11.16 -11.70
CA ALA A 75 4.51 10.36 -11.73
C ALA A 75 4.50 9.22 -10.71
N LEU A 76 5.64 8.52 -10.52
CA LEU A 76 5.75 7.48 -9.50
C LEU A 76 5.62 8.04 -8.07
N LEU A 77 6.24 9.19 -7.82
CA LEU A 77 6.11 9.88 -6.52
C LEU A 77 4.68 10.37 -6.29
N ASP A 78 4.03 10.92 -7.31
CA ASP A 78 2.64 11.38 -7.25
C ASP A 78 1.68 10.25 -6.88
N GLU A 79 1.74 9.14 -7.59
CA GLU A 79 0.89 7.99 -7.29
C GLU A 79 1.22 7.37 -5.92
N GLY A 80 2.50 7.21 -5.59
CA GLY A 80 2.94 6.66 -4.31
C GLY A 80 2.53 7.53 -3.12
N ILE A 81 2.69 8.84 -3.22
CA ILE A 81 2.30 9.79 -2.18
C ILE A 81 0.77 9.86 -2.06
N ASN A 82 0.02 9.91 -3.17
CA ASN A 82 -1.45 9.90 -3.12
C ASN A 82 -2.00 8.60 -2.50
N TYR A 83 -1.41 7.46 -2.85
CA TYR A 83 -1.74 6.18 -2.25
C TYR A 83 -1.45 6.18 -0.74
N ALA A 84 -0.24 6.56 -0.31
CA ALA A 84 0.14 6.61 1.10
C ALA A 84 -0.74 7.58 1.91
N ALA A 85 -1.01 8.77 1.37
CA ALA A 85 -1.89 9.77 1.97
C ALA A 85 -3.34 9.25 2.12
N THR A 86 -3.82 8.45 1.15
CA THR A 86 -5.14 7.83 1.23
C THR A 86 -5.20 6.78 2.35
N GLN A 87 -4.19 5.92 2.46
CA GLN A 87 -4.19 4.85 3.45
C GLN A 87 -3.97 5.35 4.89
N VAL A 88 -3.03 6.27 5.07
CA VAL A 88 -2.61 6.72 6.42
C VAL A 88 -3.46 7.88 6.93
N LEU A 89 -3.78 8.85 6.06
CA LEU A 89 -4.41 10.11 6.45
C LEU A 89 -5.87 10.23 5.97
N ARG A 90 -6.38 9.26 5.21
CA ARG A 90 -7.66 9.36 4.48
C ARG A 90 -7.74 10.62 3.61
N ALA A 91 -6.59 11.05 3.09
CA ALA A 91 -6.42 12.28 2.34
C ALA A 91 -6.25 12.00 0.85
N ARG A 92 -6.42 13.03 0.02
CA ARG A 92 -5.97 13.01 -1.39
C ARG A 92 -4.72 13.86 -1.52
N ALA A 93 -3.76 13.40 -2.31
CA ALA A 93 -2.54 14.16 -2.56
C ALA A 93 -2.23 14.28 -4.05
N ALA A 94 -1.54 15.34 -4.40
CA ALA A 94 -0.97 15.56 -5.72
C ALA A 94 0.46 16.07 -5.55
N PHE A 95 1.39 15.43 -6.23
CA PHE A 95 2.78 15.83 -6.33
C PHE A 95 3.05 16.34 -7.74
N GLY A 96 3.87 17.39 -7.83
CA GLY A 96 4.32 17.91 -9.10
C GLY A 96 5.65 18.65 -8.97
N LEU A 97 6.32 18.84 -10.10
CA LEU A 97 7.55 19.62 -10.17
C LEU A 97 7.23 21.04 -10.64
N VAL A 98 7.83 22.01 -9.99
CA VAL A 98 7.91 23.41 -10.41
C VAL A 98 9.38 23.77 -10.62
N PRO A 99 9.72 24.90 -11.27
CA PRO A 99 11.12 25.31 -11.41
C PRO A 99 11.81 25.35 -10.03
N ASP A 100 12.92 24.61 -9.90
CA ASP A 100 13.76 24.49 -8.70
C ASP A 100 13.07 24.00 -7.40
N ALA A 101 11.84 23.47 -7.47
CA ALA A 101 11.17 22.90 -6.31
C ALA A 101 10.19 21.77 -6.68
N ALA A 102 9.93 20.89 -5.73
CA ALA A 102 8.77 20.01 -5.75
C ALA A 102 7.62 20.65 -4.97
N GLU A 103 6.40 20.47 -5.47
CA GLU A 103 5.19 20.89 -4.80
C GLU A 103 4.33 19.68 -4.43
N LEU A 104 3.91 19.64 -3.17
CA LEU A 104 3.00 18.65 -2.63
C LEU A 104 1.73 19.34 -2.14
N ARG A 105 0.59 18.92 -2.68
CA ARG A 105 -0.74 19.38 -2.28
C ARG A 105 -1.48 18.23 -1.60
N LEU A 106 -2.09 18.47 -0.45
CA LEU A 106 -2.96 17.50 0.23
C LEU A 106 -4.32 18.10 0.56
N SER A 107 -5.35 17.26 0.53
CA SER A 107 -6.71 17.58 0.96
C SER A 107 -7.20 16.53 1.93
N LEU A 108 -7.37 16.93 3.19
CA LEU A 108 -7.87 16.08 4.26
C LEU A 108 -9.34 16.44 4.53
N PRO A 109 -10.30 15.53 4.30
CA PRO A 109 -11.68 15.75 4.69
C PRO A 109 -11.81 15.70 6.22
N LEU A 110 -12.52 16.66 6.80
CA LEU A 110 -12.86 16.58 8.23
C LEU A 110 -14.01 15.60 8.45
N LEU A 111 -13.89 14.74 9.45
CA LEU A 111 -14.93 13.74 9.77
C LEU A 111 -16.21 14.37 10.34
N VAL A 112 -16.12 15.57 10.92
CA VAL A 112 -17.20 16.19 11.70
C VAL A 112 -17.86 17.39 11.01
N ALA A 113 -17.37 17.78 9.83
CA ALA A 113 -17.89 18.93 9.08
C ALA A 113 -17.64 18.75 7.57
N PRO A 114 -18.49 19.32 6.69
CA PRO A 114 -18.26 19.32 5.24
C PRO A 114 -17.19 20.36 4.87
N ALA A 115 -16.00 20.20 5.43
CA ALA A 115 -14.85 21.08 5.24
C ALA A 115 -13.58 20.25 5.06
N PHE A 116 -12.57 20.91 4.51
CA PHE A 116 -11.29 20.31 4.17
C PHE A 116 -10.16 21.11 4.81
N LEU A 117 -9.16 20.38 5.29
CA LEU A 117 -7.86 20.94 5.59
C LEU A 117 -6.99 20.76 4.35
N ASN A 118 -6.74 21.86 3.64
CA ASN A 118 -5.87 21.86 2.46
C ASN A 118 -4.45 22.27 2.86
N LEU A 119 -3.48 21.45 2.48
CA LEU A 119 -2.06 21.69 2.71
C LEU A 119 -1.36 21.85 1.36
N GLN A 120 -0.47 22.83 1.26
CA GLN A 120 0.43 23.02 0.13
C GLN A 120 1.83 23.22 0.68
N LEU A 121 2.76 22.40 0.23
CA LEU A 121 4.13 22.32 0.70
C LEU A 121 5.05 22.45 -0.51
N GLN A 122 6.12 23.24 -0.39
CA GLN A 122 7.17 23.31 -1.39
C GLN A 122 8.51 22.90 -0.78
N VAL A 123 9.22 22.03 -1.50
CA VAL A 123 10.55 21.52 -1.15
C VAL A 123 11.50 21.97 -2.25
N PRO A 124 12.41 22.92 -1.99
CA PRO A 124 13.34 23.41 -3.01
C PRO A 124 14.47 22.42 -3.25
N ALA A 125 15.15 22.57 -4.38
CA ALA A 125 16.40 21.87 -4.65
C ALA A 125 17.44 22.30 -3.60
N ALA A 126 18.22 21.34 -3.09
CA ALA A 126 19.18 21.59 -2.03
C ALA A 126 20.38 20.65 -2.13
N ALA A 127 21.58 21.20 -1.88
CA ALA A 127 22.82 20.43 -1.71
C ALA A 127 22.97 19.90 -0.26
N GLY A 128 21.89 19.37 0.32
CA GLY A 128 21.82 18.95 1.72
C GLY A 128 20.49 18.25 2.05
N PRO A 129 20.14 18.14 3.35
CA PRO A 129 18.87 17.55 3.75
C PRO A 129 17.70 18.38 3.21
N PRO A 130 16.57 17.73 2.87
CA PRO A 130 15.39 18.42 2.37
C PRO A 130 14.84 19.34 3.46
N HIS A 131 14.35 20.50 3.04
CA HIS A 131 13.67 21.45 3.91
C HIS A 131 12.46 22.05 3.18
N LEU A 132 11.55 22.66 3.92
CA LEU A 132 10.36 23.33 3.40
C LEU A 132 10.70 24.80 3.10
N SER A 133 10.39 25.28 1.89
CA SER A 133 10.55 26.70 1.53
C SER A 133 9.26 27.50 1.66
N ALA A 134 8.11 26.86 1.42
CA ALA A 134 6.80 27.47 1.56
C ALA A 134 5.79 26.43 2.06
N VAL A 135 5.00 26.81 3.07
CA VAL A 135 3.93 25.98 3.61
C VAL A 135 2.68 26.82 3.76
N ARG A 136 1.58 26.33 3.20
CA ARG A 136 0.26 26.94 3.30
C ARG A 136 -0.74 25.93 3.82
N ILE A 137 -1.52 26.35 4.82
CA ILE A 137 -2.62 25.60 5.41
C ILE A 137 -3.90 26.42 5.22
N GLY A 138 -4.77 26.00 4.30
CA GLY A 138 -5.90 26.81 3.85
C GLY A 138 -5.41 28.16 3.31
N LYS A 139 -5.72 29.25 4.01
CA LYS A 139 -5.27 30.62 3.71
C LYS A 139 -4.06 31.06 4.53
N LEU A 140 -3.67 30.30 5.54
CA LEU A 140 -2.55 30.63 6.43
C LEU A 140 -1.23 30.23 5.77
N VAL A 141 -0.34 31.19 5.56
CA VAL A 141 1.05 30.93 5.16
C VAL A 141 1.91 30.83 6.41
N LEU A 142 2.62 29.72 6.56
CA LEU A 142 3.51 29.48 7.69
C LEU A 142 4.94 29.89 7.34
N PRO A 143 5.66 30.58 8.25
CA PRO A 143 7.09 30.76 8.12
C PRO A 143 7.80 29.38 8.04
N PRO A 144 8.82 29.20 7.17
CA PRO A 144 9.49 27.92 6.97
C PRO A 144 9.96 27.24 8.26
N ALA A 145 10.59 27.98 9.17
CA ALA A 145 11.06 27.44 10.44
C ALA A 145 9.93 26.92 11.35
N ALA A 146 8.77 27.60 11.35
CA ALA A 146 7.61 27.15 12.10
C ALA A 146 7.00 25.89 11.47
N ALA A 147 6.96 25.82 10.14
CA ALA A 147 6.47 24.65 9.44
C ALA A 147 7.37 23.42 9.66
N GLU A 148 8.69 23.59 9.63
CA GLU A 148 9.66 22.53 9.97
C GLU A 148 9.49 22.02 11.40
N ALA A 149 9.34 22.93 12.37
CA ALA A 149 9.12 22.56 13.76
C ALA A 149 7.82 21.78 13.95
N LEU A 150 6.74 22.19 13.25
CA LEU A 150 5.47 21.47 13.27
C LEU A 150 5.55 20.09 12.59
N LEU A 151 6.30 19.98 11.49
CA LEU A 151 6.56 18.71 10.82
C LEU A 151 7.31 17.75 11.75
N ASP A 152 8.40 18.21 12.38
CA ASP A 152 9.17 17.42 13.32
C ASP A 152 8.35 16.99 14.54
N LEU A 153 7.55 17.90 15.10
CA LEU A 153 6.65 17.59 16.21
C LEU A 153 5.61 16.55 15.80
N GLY A 154 4.99 16.71 14.62
CA GLY A 154 3.97 15.79 14.12
C GLY A 154 4.52 14.38 13.90
N ILE A 155 5.71 14.28 13.28
CA ILE A 155 6.38 13.00 13.03
C ILE A 155 6.82 12.33 14.34
N ALA A 156 7.36 13.10 15.29
CA ALA A 156 7.72 12.58 16.60
C ALA A 156 6.49 12.11 17.39
N ALA A 157 5.38 12.86 17.35
CA ALA A 157 4.12 12.49 17.98
C ALA A 157 3.50 11.23 17.36
N ALA A 158 3.74 10.98 16.07
CA ALA A 158 3.35 9.75 15.39
C ALA A 158 4.27 8.55 15.72
N GLY A 159 5.35 8.76 16.48
CA GLY A 159 6.29 7.71 16.87
C GLY A 159 7.43 7.46 15.89
N TYR A 160 7.56 8.25 14.81
CA TYR A 160 8.52 8.04 13.72
C TYR A 160 9.72 9.00 13.74
N GLY A 161 10.03 9.59 14.90
CA GLY A 161 11.06 10.62 15.02
C GLY A 161 12.50 10.14 14.79
N ASN A 162 12.80 8.87 15.05
CA ASN A 162 14.14 8.31 14.84
C ASN A 162 14.39 8.02 13.36
N GLU A 163 13.44 7.36 12.74
CA GLU A 163 13.33 6.99 11.33
C GLU A 163 13.44 8.25 10.47
N TRP A 164 12.71 9.30 10.84
CA TRP A 164 12.74 10.58 10.14
C TRP A 164 14.09 11.29 10.22
N ARG A 165 14.74 11.29 11.39
CA ARG A 165 16.10 11.83 11.53
C ARG A 165 17.12 11.01 10.73
N MET A 166 16.97 9.69 10.70
CA MET A 166 17.82 8.81 9.91
C MET A 166 17.66 9.11 8.41
N LEU A 167 16.41 9.24 7.93
CA LEU A 167 16.10 9.57 6.54
C LEU A 167 16.67 10.94 6.15
N ARG A 168 16.43 12.00 6.95
CA ARG A 168 16.99 13.35 6.67
C ARG A 168 18.52 13.32 6.60
N ARG A 169 19.18 12.54 7.46
CA ARG A 169 20.65 12.38 7.45
C ARG A 169 21.16 11.51 6.31
N ALA A 170 20.34 10.66 5.72
CA ALA A 170 20.73 9.86 4.56
C ALA A 170 20.75 10.72 3.29
N VAL A 171 19.80 11.66 3.15
CA VAL A 171 19.74 12.56 1.99
C VAL A 171 20.93 13.52 1.97
N ARG A 172 21.63 13.55 0.83
CA ARG A 172 22.80 14.40 0.54
C ARG A 172 22.48 15.52 -0.44
N GLY A 173 21.41 15.36 -1.22
CA GLY A 173 20.91 16.41 -2.06
C GLY A 173 19.66 16.00 -2.81
N LEU A 174 18.92 17.02 -3.22
CA LEU A 174 17.70 16.91 -4.00
C LEU A 174 17.80 17.89 -5.16
N ALA A 175 17.60 17.40 -6.37
CA ALA A 175 17.51 18.20 -7.58
C ALA A 175 16.28 17.78 -8.39
N PHE A 176 15.80 18.68 -9.23
CA PHE A 176 14.58 18.48 -10.01
C PHE A 176 14.88 18.78 -11.47
N ASP A 177 14.40 17.91 -12.36
CA ASP A 177 14.42 18.11 -13.80
C ASP A 177 12.96 18.14 -14.30
N PRO A 178 12.33 19.33 -14.35
CA PRO A 178 10.95 19.44 -14.83
C PRO A 178 10.79 19.08 -16.31
N GLY A 179 11.85 19.15 -17.10
CA GLY A 179 11.82 18.79 -18.53
C GLY A 179 11.75 17.28 -18.74
N ALA A 180 12.45 16.51 -17.90
CA ALA A 180 12.39 15.05 -17.89
C ALA A 180 11.31 14.48 -16.96
N ASP A 181 10.63 15.32 -16.18
CA ASP A 181 9.68 14.94 -15.11
C ASP A 181 10.30 13.99 -14.06
N VAL A 182 11.51 14.33 -13.60
CA VAL A 182 12.32 13.49 -12.70
C VAL A 182 12.78 14.25 -11.46
N VAL A 183 12.72 13.55 -10.32
CA VAL A 183 13.40 13.92 -9.07
C VAL A 183 14.72 13.18 -8.98
N GLU A 184 15.82 13.91 -8.85
CA GLU A 184 17.13 13.35 -8.59
C GLU A 184 17.43 13.40 -7.08
N LEU A 185 17.47 12.22 -6.46
CA LEU A 185 17.78 12.07 -5.04
C LEU A 185 19.20 11.52 -4.89
N ARG A 186 20.09 12.30 -4.28
CA ARG A 186 21.40 11.83 -3.84
C ARG A 186 21.33 11.46 -2.37
N TYR A 187 21.74 10.23 -2.03
CA TYR A 187 21.69 9.72 -0.66
C TYR A 187 22.94 8.90 -0.32
N ALA A 188 23.27 8.83 0.96
CA ALA A 188 24.27 7.91 1.50
C ALA A 188 23.58 6.71 2.14
N TRP A 189 23.96 5.51 1.70
CA TRP A 189 23.36 4.27 2.20
C TRP A 189 23.76 3.98 3.65
N ASN A 190 22.79 3.63 4.49
CA ASN A 190 23.02 3.07 5.82
C ASN A 190 22.17 1.80 5.96
N PRO A 191 22.75 0.63 6.28
CA PRO A 191 21.99 -0.60 6.56
C PRO A 191 20.84 -0.42 7.55
N ASP A 192 21.00 0.46 8.56
CA ASP A 192 19.96 0.73 9.55
C ASP A 192 18.66 1.28 8.93
N LEU A 193 18.73 1.91 7.74
CA LEU A 193 17.53 2.39 7.02
C LEU A 193 16.64 1.23 6.59
N LEU A 194 17.23 0.09 6.21
CA LEU A 194 16.47 -1.08 5.81
C LEU A 194 15.79 -1.72 7.02
N ASP A 195 16.50 -1.83 8.13
CA ASP A 195 15.96 -2.42 9.35
C ASP A 195 14.86 -1.53 9.93
N SER A 196 15.09 -0.21 9.96
CA SER A 196 14.06 0.78 10.30
C SER A 196 12.82 0.69 9.40
N ALA A 197 13.00 0.57 8.07
CA ALA A 197 11.88 0.41 7.15
C ALA A 197 11.08 -0.88 7.40
N ARG A 198 11.74 -1.97 7.79
CA ARG A 198 11.09 -3.24 8.16
C ARG A 198 10.28 -3.11 9.43
N GLU A 199 10.80 -2.43 10.45
CA GLU A 199 10.08 -2.18 11.71
C GLU A 199 8.83 -1.33 11.50
N VAL A 200 8.88 -0.36 10.58
CA VAL A 200 7.69 0.42 10.17
C VAL A 200 6.69 -0.44 9.40
N ALA A 201 7.17 -1.33 8.53
CA ALA A 201 6.31 -2.17 7.69
C ALA A 201 5.67 -3.35 8.44
N LEU A 202 6.39 -3.94 9.41
CA LEU A 202 5.95 -5.08 10.21
C LEU A 202 6.22 -4.81 11.69
N LEU A 203 5.15 -4.54 12.43
CA LEU A 203 5.25 -4.32 13.87
C LEU A 203 5.64 -5.63 14.59
N PRO A 204 6.23 -5.57 15.80
CA PRO A 204 6.54 -6.77 16.57
C PRO A 204 5.33 -7.70 16.80
N ALA A 205 4.14 -7.11 16.94
CA ALA A 205 2.88 -7.86 17.04
C ALA A 205 2.55 -8.60 15.73
N ASP A 206 2.89 -8.03 14.57
CA ASP A 206 2.69 -8.67 13.28
C ASP A 206 3.66 -9.84 13.09
N VAL A 207 4.94 -9.67 13.46
CA VAL A 207 5.91 -10.77 13.48
C VAL A 207 5.42 -11.94 14.33
N ALA A 208 4.88 -11.66 15.52
CA ALA A 208 4.29 -12.68 16.39
C ALA A 208 3.08 -13.38 15.74
N ARG A 209 2.20 -12.63 15.07
CA ARG A 209 1.05 -13.21 14.34
C ARG A 209 1.49 -14.06 13.15
N ILE A 210 2.49 -13.62 12.38
CA ILE A 210 3.06 -14.37 11.25
C ILE A 210 3.69 -15.67 11.76
N ARG A 211 4.41 -15.63 12.89
CA ARG A 211 4.96 -16.84 13.54
C ARG A 211 3.85 -17.82 13.93
N ALA A 212 2.80 -17.33 14.59
CA ALA A 212 1.65 -18.15 14.99
C ALA A 212 0.90 -18.74 13.79
N ALA A 213 0.74 -17.96 12.72
CA ALA A 213 0.13 -18.42 11.48
C ALA A 213 1.00 -19.48 10.78
N ASN A 214 2.33 -19.31 10.76
CA ASN A 214 3.24 -20.31 10.22
C ASN A 214 3.17 -21.61 11.01
N ALA A 215 3.13 -21.55 12.34
CA ALA A 215 2.95 -22.75 13.17
C ALA A 215 1.64 -23.47 12.84
N ARG A 216 0.51 -22.75 12.79
CA ARG A 216 -0.79 -23.34 12.41
C ARG A 216 -0.76 -23.97 11.01
N TYR A 217 -0.10 -23.34 10.04
CA TYR A 217 0.01 -23.88 8.70
C TYR A 217 0.87 -25.16 8.66
N VAL A 218 1.95 -25.21 9.44
CA VAL A 218 2.78 -26.41 9.61
C VAL A 218 1.96 -27.54 10.22
N ASP A 219 1.24 -27.28 11.30
CA ASP A 219 0.40 -28.26 12.00
C ASP A 219 -0.70 -28.80 11.09
N LEU A 220 -1.33 -27.94 10.28
CA LEU A 220 -2.37 -28.34 9.33
C LEU A 220 -1.88 -29.34 8.28
N LEU A 221 -0.59 -29.28 7.94
CA LEU A 221 0.05 -30.13 6.95
C LEU A 221 0.83 -31.29 7.57
N GLU A 222 0.83 -31.42 8.89
CA GLU A 222 1.50 -32.51 9.59
C GLU A 222 1.00 -33.88 9.07
N GLY A 223 1.93 -34.81 8.86
CA GLY A 223 1.64 -36.15 8.34
C GLY A 223 1.29 -36.22 6.84
N ARG A 224 1.21 -35.09 6.12
CA ARG A 224 1.00 -35.09 4.66
C ARG A 224 2.27 -35.51 3.92
N ALA A 225 2.11 -36.36 2.91
CA ALA A 225 3.20 -36.76 2.04
C ALA A 225 3.70 -35.57 1.19
N VAL A 226 5.01 -35.48 1.01
CA VAL A 226 5.64 -34.51 0.11
C VAL A 226 5.10 -34.70 -1.31
N GLY A 227 4.69 -33.61 -1.96
CA GLY A 227 4.11 -33.61 -3.30
C GLY A 227 2.64 -34.01 -3.37
N SER A 228 2.01 -34.35 -2.23
CA SER A 228 0.56 -34.58 -2.21
C SER A 228 -0.20 -33.32 -2.62
N ARG A 229 -1.33 -33.50 -3.32
CA ARG A 229 -2.21 -32.41 -3.74
C ARG A 229 -3.24 -32.11 -2.65
N LEU A 230 -3.53 -30.83 -2.46
CA LEU A 230 -4.55 -30.36 -1.52
C LEU A 230 -5.28 -29.15 -2.10
N ASP A 231 -6.60 -29.16 -2.02
CA ASP A 231 -7.41 -28.01 -2.44
C ASP A 231 -7.16 -26.82 -1.52
N LEU A 232 -7.00 -25.64 -2.11
CA LEU A 232 -6.68 -24.41 -1.38
C LEU A 232 -7.76 -24.09 -0.34
N ALA A 233 -9.03 -24.37 -0.65
CA ALA A 233 -10.13 -24.16 0.28
C ALA A 233 -9.97 -24.94 1.60
N ALA A 234 -9.40 -26.16 1.54
CA ALA A 234 -9.11 -26.97 2.73
C ALA A 234 -8.06 -26.34 3.65
N VAL A 235 -7.25 -25.41 3.13
CA VAL A 235 -6.29 -24.62 3.90
C VAL A 235 -6.88 -23.29 4.35
N LEU A 236 -7.59 -22.57 3.47
CA LEU A 236 -8.13 -21.25 3.80
C LEU A 236 -9.21 -21.30 4.89
N GLY A 237 -10.04 -22.35 4.93
CA GLY A 237 -11.06 -22.51 5.96
C GLY A 237 -10.48 -22.50 7.38
N PRO A 238 -9.60 -23.45 7.74
CA PRO A 238 -8.96 -23.48 9.07
C PRO A 238 -8.08 -22.26 9.39
N MET A 239 -7.47 -21.64 8.37
CA MET A 239 -6.58 -20.50 8.56
C MET A 239 -7.34 -19.18 8.76
N LEU A 240 -8.48 -18.98 8.09
CA LEU A 240 -9.17 -17.69 8.02
C LEU A 240 -10.61 -17.70 8.55
N GLY A 241 -11.32 -18.83 8.44
CA GLY A 241 -12.77 -18.94 8.60
C GLY A 241 -13.29 -18.94 10.03
N ALA A 242 -12.44 -19.08 11.04
CA ALA A 242 -12.89 -19.09 12.43
C ALA A 242 -13.25 -17.68 12.94
N ALA A 243 -14.36 -17.58 13.67
CA ALA A 243 -14.92 -16.31 14.16
C ALA A 243 -14.00 -15.56 15.13
N ASN A 244 -13.17 -16.28 15.87
CA ASN A 244 -12.22 -15.72 16.84
C ASN A 244 -10.90 -15.22 16.21
N VAL A 245 -10.71 -15.39 14.90
CA VAL A 245 -9.52 -14.90 14.20
C VAL A 245 -9.71 -13.42 13.88
N SER A 246 -8.74 -12.57 14.26
CA SER A 246 -8.77 -11.13 13.95
C SER A 246 -8.39 -10.85 12.49
N ALA A 247 -8.69 -9.64 12.00
CA ALA A 247 -8.27 -9.23 10.66
C ALA A 247 -6.73 -9.30 10.50
N GLU A 248 -5.97 -8.87 11.51
CA GLU A 248 -4.50 -8.93 11.54
C GLU A 248 -3.99 -10.37 11.46
N GLN A 249 -4.66 -11.30 12.16
CA GLN A 249 -4.30 -12.73 12.09
C GLN A 249 -4.60 -13.32 10.71
N ARG A 250 -5.71 -12.93 10.06
CA ARG A 250 -6.01 -13.32 8.68
C ARG A 250 -4.97 -12.78 7.69
N ARG A 251 -4.55 -11.51 7.85
CA ARG A 251 -3.47 -10.90 7.06
C ARG A 251 -2.16 -11.67 7.19
N ALA A 252 -1.79 -12.01 8.42
CA ALA A 252 -0.59 -12.80 8.70
C ALA A 252 -0.67 -14.20 8.07
N ALA A 253 -1.82 -14.86 8.15
CA ALA A 253 -2.06 -16.14 7.50
C ALA A 253 -1.92 -16.08 5.97
N LEU A 254 -2.51 -15.07 5.31
CA LEU A 254 -2.34 -14.89 3.88
C LEU A 254 -0.87 -14.63 3.49
N LEU A 255 -0.11 -13.87 4.28
CA LEU A 255 1.31 -13.64 4.02
C LEU A 255 2.15 -14.91 4.10
N VAL A 256 1.86 -15.77 5.08
CA VAL A 256 2.48 -17.10 5.21
C VAL A 256 2.15 -17.94 3.97
N LEU A 257 0.87 -18.07 3.62
CA LEU A 257 0.45 -18.88 2.47
C LEU A 257 1.03 -18.35 1.15
N ALA A 258 1.04 -17.03 0.95
CA ALA A 258 1.64 -16.39 -0.21
C ALA A 258 3.14 -16.68 -0.31
N SER A 259 3.86 -16.66 0.82
CA SER A 259 5.29 -16.97 0.86
C SER A 259 5.58 -18.41 0.42
N TYR A 260 4.81 -19.39 0.94
CA TYR A 260 4.95 -20.80 0.54
C TYR A 260 4.58 -21.02 -0.93
N LEU A 261 3.47 -20.45 -1.41
CA LEU A 261 3.03 -20.55 -2.81
C LEU A 261 3.98 -19.83 -3.78
N ALA A 262 4.59 -18.71 -3.39
CA ALA A 262 5.58 -17.99 -4.19
C ALA A 262 6.98 -18.65 -4.15
N GLY A 263 7.15 -19.71 -3.36
CA GLY A 263 8.45 -20.36 -3.13
C GLY A 263 9.47 -19.44 -2.44
N GLN A 264 9.01 -18.38 -1.79
CA GLN A 264 9.86 -17.41 -1.10
C GLN A 264 9.95 -17.75 0.39
N GLY A 265 11.16 -17.75 0.93
CA GLY A 265 11.34 -17.94 2.37
C GLY A 265 10.79 -16.75 3.15
N LEU A 266 10.02 -17.01 4.21
CA LEU A 266 9.53 -15.96 5.12
C LEU A 266 10.66 -15.09 5.69
N SER A 267 11.89 -15.62 5.76
CA SER A 267 13.09 -14.91 6.19
C SER A 267 13.46 -13.71 5.33
N ALA A 268 12.94 -13.61 4.11
CA ALA A 268 13.10 -12.41 3.29
C ALA A 268 12.34 -11.19 3.85
N LEU A 269 11.25 -11.45 4.59
CA LEU A 269 10.39 -10.44 5.20
C LEU A 269 10.63 -10.32 6.71
N VAL A 270 10.78 -11.47 7.37
CA VAL A 270 10.95 -11.59 8.83
C VAL A 270 12.24 -12.36 9.11
N PRO A 271 13.39 -11.70 9.34
CA PRO A 271 14.68 -12.35 9.50
C PRO A 271 14.69 -13.51 10.52
N GLU A 272 13.91 -13.39 11.60
CA GLU A 272 13.76 -14.40 12.66
C GLU A 272 13.18 -15.72 12.14
N ALA A 273 12.50 -15.71 10.98
CA ALA A 273 11.89 -16.87 10.37
C ALA A 273 12.90 -17.91 9.84
N VAL A 274 14.20 -17.58 9.80
CA VAL A 274 15.27 -18.56 9.46
C VAL A 274 15.19 -19.81 10.34
N GLY A 275 14.88 -19.63 11.63
CA GLY A 275 14.80 -20.73 12.61
C GLY A 275 13.39 -21.29 12.85
N TRP A 276 12.39 -20.90 12.06
CA TRP A 276 11.02 -21.35 12.28
C TRP A 276 10.76 -22.73 11.66
N PRO A 277 9.77 -23.49 12.17
CA PRO A 277 9.33 -24.73 11.56
C PRO A 277 8.89 -24.51 10.10
N LYS A 278 9.27 -25.44 9.22
CA LYS A 278 8.95 -25.41 7.80
C LYS A 278 7.84 -26.41 7.51
N ALA A 279 6.81 -25.96 6.79
CA ALA A 279 5.73 -26.85 6.41
C ALA A 279 6.19 -27.86 5.34
N PRO A 280 5.62 -29.08 5.33
CA PRO A 280 5.82 -30.03 4.23
C PRO A 280 5.47 -29.40 2.88
N ARG A 281 6.23 -29.75 1.83
CA ARG A 281 5.96 -29.27 0.48
C ARG A 281 4.77 -30.04 -0.11
N VAL A 282 3.58 -29.44 -0.03
CA VAL A 282 2.36 -29.91 -0.68
C VAL A 282 2.04 -29.05 -1.91
N VAL A 283 1.33 -29.63 -2.88
CA VAL A 283 0.86 -28.90 -4.05
C VAL A 283 -0.54 -28.37 -3.76
N LEU A 284 -0.62 -27.10 -3.34
CA LEU A 284 -1.90 -26.41 -3.20
C LEU A 284 -2.46 -26.08 -4.59
N ALA A 285 -3.74 -26.38 -4.80
CA ALA A 285 -4.43 -26.14 -6.04
C ALA A 285 -5.77 -25.44 -5.81
N LEU A 286 -6.17 -24.59 -6.74
CA LEU A 286 -7.47 -23.92 -6.75
C LEU A 286 -8.11 -24.23 -8.09
N ARG A 287 -9.28 -24.88 -8.06
CA ARG A 287 -9.94 -25.43 -9.26
C ARG A 287 -9.01 -26.40 -10.01
N GLY A 288 -8.20 -27.16 -9.27
CA GLY A 288 -7.23 -28.12 -9.79
C GLY A 288 -5.89 -27.52 -10.25
N ARG A 289 -5.77 -26.19 -10.27
CA ARG A 289 -4.62 -25.42 -10.80
C ARG A 289 -3.74 -24.85 -9.68
N HIS A 290 -2.42 -25.10 -9.74
CA HIS A 290 -1.47 -24.59 -8.75
C HIS A 290 -1.15 -23.11 -8.95
N ASP A 291 -0.95 -22.72 -10.20
CA ASP A 291 -0.85 -21.34 -10.69
C ASP A 291 -2.04 -20.50 -10.22
N SER A 292 -3.29 -20.97 -10.42
CA SER A 292 -4.46 -20.23 -9.94
C SER A 292 -4.47 -20.06 -8.40
N ALA A 293 -4.02 -21.06 -7.64
CA ALA A 293 -3.89 -20.92 -6.18
C ALA A 293 -2.82 -19.88 -5.81
N GLN A 294 -1.70 -19.86 -6.54
CA GLN A 294 -0.63 -18.90 -6.34
C GLN A 294 -1.08 -17.47 -6.62
N HIS A 295 -1.66 -17.21 -7.80
CA HIS A 295 -2.23 -15.90 -8.18
C HIS A 295 -3.25 -15.42 -7.14
N PHE A 296 -4.22 -16.28 -6.81
CA PHE A 296 -5.24 -15.98 -5.81
C PHE A 296 -4.64 -15.57 -4.45
N VAL A 297 -3.77 -16.38 -3.86
CA VAL A 297 -3.27 -16.10 -2.50
C VAL A 297 -2.30 -14.94 -2.47
N VAL A 298 -1.43 -14.80 -3.47
CA VAL A 298 -0.50 -13.67 -3.56
C VAL A 298 -1.28 -12.36 -3.69
N SER A 299 -2.27 -12.30 -4.58
CA SER A 299 -3.13 -11.12 -4.74
C SER A 299 -4.00 -10.85 -3.52
N ALA A 300 -4.47 -11.89 -2.81
CA ALA A 300 -5.16 -11.71 -1.54
C ALA A 300 -4.25 -11.14 -0.45
N ALA A 301 -3.01 -11.63 -0.33
CA ALA A 301 -2.05 -11.08 0.62
C ALA A 301 -1.70 -9.62 0.29
N LEU A 302 -1.44 -9.31 -0.98
CA LEU A 302 -1.17 -7.94 -1.42
C LEU A 302 -2.34 -7.01 -1.12
N ALA A 303 -3.58 -7.42 -1.38
CA ALA A 303 -4.74 -6.59 -1.09
C ALA A 303 -4.97 -6.43 0.43
N ALA A 304 -4.76 -7.49 1.21
CA ALA A 304 -4.96 -7.42 2.65
C ALA A 304 -3.92 -6.50 3.34
N TRP A 305 -2.68 -6.44 2.83
CA TRP A 305 -1.59 -5.64 3.41
C TRP A 305 -1.42 -4.25 2.77
N ALA A 306 -1.60 -4.14 1.45
CA ALA A 306 -1.38 -2.95 0.65
C ALA A 306 -2.64 -2.48 -0.11
N GLY A 307 -3.81 -3.05 0.14
CA GLY A 307 -5.06 -2.62 -0.47
C GLY A 307 -5.22 -2.99 -1.96
N GLU A 308 -6.47 -2.95 -2.40
CA GLU A 308 -6.91 -3.30 -3.75
C GLU A 308 -6.13 -2.62 -4.88
N PRO A 309 -5.87 -1.28 -4.85
CA PRO A 309 -5.28 -0.60 -6.00
C PRO A 309 -3.88 -1.12 -6.33
N VAL A 310 -3.06 -1.34 -5.30
CA VAL A 310 -1.69 -1.87 -5.46
C VAL A 310 -1.73 -3.32 -5.92
N ALA A 311 -2.58 -4.16 -5.30
CA ALA A 311 -2.70 -5.56 -5.68
C ALA A 311 -3.13 -5.74 -7.15
N THR A 312 -4.13 -4.96 -7.57
CA THR A 312 -4.65 -4.99 -8.94
C THR A 312 -3.60 -4.53 -9.94
N ALA A 313 -2.91 -3.41 -9.67
CA ALA A 313 -1.86 -2.90 -10.54
C ALA A 313 -0.71 -3.90 -10.70
N ILE A 314 -0.31 -4.57 -9.61
CA ILE A 314 0.72 -5.62 -9.64
C ILE A 314 0.27 -6.82 -10.47
N GLY A 315 -0.96 -7.32 -10.26
CA GLY A 315 -1.51 -8.45 -11.02
C GLY A 315 -1.53 -8.16 -12.52
N VAL A 316 -2.10 -7.02 -12.93
CA VAL A 316 -2.14 -6.62 -14.35
C VAL A 316 -0.72 -6.40 -14.91
N TYR A 317 0.18 -5.76 -14.15
CA TYR A 317 1.57 -5.60 -14.57
C TYR A 317 2.26 -6.94 -14.84
N LYS A 318 2.05 -7.95 -13.98
CA LYS A 318 2.60 -9.30 -14.18
C LYS A 318 2.08 -9.92 -15.48
N GLU A 319 0.77 -9.86 -15.74
CA GLU A 319 0.20 -10.41 -16.97
C GLU A 319 0.75 -9.72 -18.23
N LEU A 320 0.96 -8.40 -18.18
CA LEU A 320 1.61 -7.67 -19.27
C LEU A 320 3.10 -8.02 -19.43
N GLU A 321 3.79 -8.31 -18.33
CA GLU A 321 5.18 -8.79 -18.35
C GLU A 321 5.27 -10.21 -18.95
N ASP A 322 4.36 -11.10 -18.57
CA ASP A 322 4.27 -12.47 -19.09
C ASP A 322 3.87 -12.51 -20.57
N ALA A 323 3.04 -11.57 -21.04
CA ALA A 323 2.76 -11.38 -22.46
C ALA A 323 4.03 -11.10 -23.29
N ARG A 324 4.95 -10.32 -22.72
CA ARG A 324 6.17 -9.84 -23.39
C ARG A 324 7.32 -10.84 -23.33
N ARG A 325 7.46 -11.56 -22.21
CA ARG A 325 8.69 -12.32 -21.88
C ARG A 325 8.44 -13.68 -21.21
N GLY A 326 7.19 -14.02 -20.94
CA GLY A 326 6.80 -15.20 -20.17
C GLY A 326 5.88 -16.12 -20.96
N SER A 327 4.88 -16.67 -20.27
CA SER A 327 3.92 -17.65 -20.82
C SER A 327 2.82 -17.05 -21.71
N GLY A 328 2.72 -15.72 -21.81
CA GLY A 328 1.60 -15.03 -22.44
C GLY A 328 0.61 -14.46 -21.41
N PHE A 329 -0.16 -13.44 -21.81
CA PHE A 329 -1.24 -12.85 -21.00
C PHE A 329 -2.36 -13.88 -20.77
N SER A 330 -2.88 -13.94 -19.54
CA SER A 330 -3.92 -14.89 -19.13
C SER A 330 -5.08 -14.21 -18.41
N PHE A 331 -6.27 -14.24 -19.03
CA PHE A 331 -7.49 -13.79 -18.36
C PHE A 331 -7.91 -14.74 -17.23
N ALA A 332 -7.47 -15.99 -17.24
CA ALA A 332 -7.71 -16.93 -16.15
C ALA A 332 -6.88 -16.57 -14.92
N ASP A 333 -5.62 -16.17 -15.11
CA ASP A 333 -4.75 -15.68 -14.03
C ASP A 333 -5.23 -14.32 -13.52
N LEU A 334 -5.67 -13.42 -14.42
CA LEU A 334 -6.37 -12.19 -14.03
C LEU A 334 -7.62 -12.49 -13.18
N ALA A 335 -8.41 -13.52 -13.51
CA ALA A 335 -9.56 -13.90 -12.71
C ALA A 335 -9.18 -14.44 -11.32
N ALA A 336 -8.09 -15.20 -11.23
CA ALA A 336 -7.53 -15.64 -9.96
C ALA A 336 -7.02 -14.46 -9.12
N ASP A 337 -6.32 -13.52 -9.74
CA ASP A 337 -5.84 -12.30 -9.08
C ASP A 337 -7.00 -11.46 -8.54
N ARG A 338 -8.03 -11.21 -9.36
CA ARG A 338 -9.21 -10.42 -8.94
C ARG A 338 -9.99 -11.10 -7.82
N ALA A 339 -10.15 -12.42 -7.86
CA ALA A 339 -10.76 -13.18 -6.76
C ALA A 339 -9.94 -13.06 -5.46
N GLY A 340 -8.62 -13.22 -5.57
CA GLY A 340 -7.70 -13.03 -4.46
C GLY A 340 -7.79 -11.63 -3.86
N THR A 341 -7.68 -10.60 -4.70
CA THR A 341 -7.79 -9.20 -4.30
C THR A 341 -9.10 -8.90 -3.56
N ARG A 342 -10.25 -9.40 -4.04
CA ARG A 342 -11.54 -9.26 -3.34
C ARG A 342 -11.53 -9.94 -1.97
N LEU A 343 -10.93 -11.13 -1.84
CA LEU A 343 -10.80 -11.80 -0.54
C LEU A 343 -9.96 -10.97 0.44
N GLY A 344 -8.85 -10.41 -0.04
CA GLY A 344 -7.98 -9.54 0.77
C GLY A 344 -8.70 -8.29 1.27
N GLU A 345 -9.53 -7.66 0.42
CA GLU A 345 -10.37 -6.53 0.82
C GLU A 345 -11.45 -6.93 1.83
N LEU A 346 -12.11 -8.08 1.66
CA LEU A 346 -13.13 -8.58 2.59
C LEU A 346 -12.61 -8.74 4.02
N ILE A 347 -11.33 -9.11 4.20
CA ILE A 347 -10.72 -9.17 5.55
C ILE A 347 -10.82 -7.82 6.28
N ARG A 348 -10.82 -6.70 5.54
CA ARG A 348 -10.88 -5.34 6.07
C ARG A 348 -12.31 -4.80 6.15
N THR A 349 -13.17 -5.19 5.22
CA THR A 349 -14.50 -4.57 5.03
C THR A 349 -15.66 -5.39 5.57
N ASP A 350 -15.62 -6.73 5.46
CA ASP A 350 -16.69 -7.62 5.90
C ASP A 350 -16.15 -8.98 6.39
N PRO A 351 -15.60 -9.02 7.62
CA PRO A 351 -15.11 -10.26 8.21
C PRO A 351 -16.23 -11.27 8.52
N ALA A 352 -17.49 -10.82 8.64
CA ALA A 352 -18.61 -11.71 8.96
C ALA A 352 -18.93 -12.63 7.77
N ARG A 353 -18.95 -12.08 6.56
CA ARG A 353 -19.10 -12.87 5.32
C ARG A 353 -18.00 -13.91 5.17
N LEU A 354 -16.76 -13.54 5.49
CA LEU A 354 -15.63 -14.46 5.43
C LEU A 354 -15.82 -15.64 6.40
N VAL A 355 -16.28 -15.39 7.61
CA VAL A 355 -16.59 -16.46 8.60
C VAL A 355 -17.75 -17.33 8.13
N GLU A 356 -18.81 -16.73 7.59
CA GLU A 356 -19.98 -17.47 7.08
C GLU A 356 -19.61 -18.47 5.99
N VAL A 357 -18.76 -18.06 5.04
CA VAL A 357 -18.42 -18.90 3.88
C VAL A 357 -17.20 -19.80 4.17
N LEU A 358 -16.12 -19.25 4.73
CA LEU A 358 -14.89 -20.03 4.98
C LEU A 358 -14.95 -20.86 6.27
N GLY A 359 -15.83 -20.52 7.22
CA GLY A 359 -16.02 -21.29 8.45
C GLY A 359 -16.74 -22.63 8.24
N ASN A 360 -17.42 -22.82 7.11
CA ASN A 360 -18.32 -23.93 6.85
C ASN A 360 -17.81 -24.86 5.73
N SER A 361 -16.60 -25.40 5.87
CA SER A 361 -15.98 -26.32 4.89
C SER A 361 -16.03 -25.79 3.45
N PRO A 362 -15.31 -24.70 3.14
CA PRO A 362 -15.37 -24.05 1.84
C PRO A 362 -14.86 -24.97 0.74
N ARG A 363 -15.36 -24.76 -0.48
CA ARG A 363 -14.91 -25.42 -1.70
C ARG A 363 -14.24 -24.41 -2.61
N ASP A 364 -13.43 -24.89 -3.55
CA ASP A 364 -12.79 -24.02 -4.54
C ASP A 364 -13.79 -23.18 -5.35
N ALA A 365 -15.01 -23.69 -5.58
CA ALA A 365 -16.07 -22.97 -6.27
C ALA A 365 -16.63 -21.78 -5.48
N ASP A 366 -16.39 -21.71 -4.16
CA ASP A 366 -16.77 -20.57 -3.32
C ASP A 366 -15.74 -19.44 -3.41
N LEU A 367 -14.51 -19.77 -3.84
CA LEU A 367 -13.36 -18.85 -3.93
C LEU A 367 -13.15 -18.33 -5.35
N LEU A 368 -13.27 -19.20 -6.37
CA LEU A 368 -12.95 -18.88 -7.76
C LEU A 368 -14.00 -19.47 -8.70
N PRO A 369 -14.55 -18.68 -9.64
CA PRO A 369 -15.52 -19.19 -10.59
C PRO A 369 -14.85 -20.13 -11.60
N ALA A 370 -15.66 -20.76 -12.46
CA ALA A 370 -15.12 -21.49 -13.59
C ALA A 370 -14.31 -20.58 -14.51
N LEU A 371 -13.09 -21.01 -14.83
CA LEU A 371 -12.17 -20.31 -15.73
C LEU A 371 -12.42 -20.64 -17.20
N ASP A 372 -13.34 -21.59 -17.48
CA ASP A 372 -13.67 -22.02 -18.83
C ASP A 372 -14.06 -20.82 -19.72
N GLY A 373 -13.48 -20.80 -20.93
CA GLY A 373 -13.70 -19.77 -21.93
C GLY A 373 -12.93 -18.45 -21.69
N LEU A 374 -12.10 -18.35 -20.65
CA LEU A 374 -11.17 -17.24 -20.51
C LEU A 374 -9.93 -17.48 -21.39
N PRO A 375 -9.54 -16.51 -22.24
CA PRO A 375 -8.34 -16.64 -23.08
C PRO A 375 -7.06 -16.68 -22.24
N GLU A 376 -6.14 -17.58 -22.59
CA GLU A 376 -4.85 -17.76 -21.90
C GLU A 376 -3.70 -17.86 -22.91
N PHE A 377 -2.47 -17.75 -22.41
CA PHE A 377 -1.23 -17.92 -23.19
C PHE A 377 -1.12 -16.98 -24.40
N LEU A 378 -1.62 -15.75 -24.28
CA LEU A 378 -1.63 -14.78 -25.39
C LEU A 378 -0.28 -14.05 -25.48
N PRO A 379 0.52 -14.23 -26.55
CA PRO A 379 1.73 -13.43 -26.75
C PRO A 379 1.37 -11.95 -26.93
N ASP A 380 2.28 -11.05 -26.55
CA ASP A 380 2.04 -9.59 -26.55
C ASP A 380 1.46 -9.05 -27.86
N ALA A 381 1.96 -9.50 -29.02
CA ALA A 381 1.44 -9.07 -30.32
C ALA A 381 -0.02 -9.51 -30.56
N GLU A 382 -0.39 -10.72 -30.13
CA GLU A 382 -1.76 -11.21 -30.24
C GLU A 382 -2.68 -10.52 -29.21
N PHE A 383 -2.22 -10.38 -27.97
CA PHE A 383 -2.95 -9.69 -26.92
C PHE A 383 -3.30 -8.26 -27.36
N ARG A 384 -2.32 -7.50 -27.84
CA ARG A 384 -2.55 -6.13 -28.35
C ARG A 384 -3.48 -6.12 -29.56
N ARG A 385 -3.30 -7.03 -30.52
CA ARG A 385 -4.16 -7.09 -31.71
C ARG A 385 -5.63 -7.36 -31.35
N ARG A 386 -5.88 -8.25 -30.37
CA ARG A 386 -7.23 -8.70 -30.02
C ARG A 386 -7.91 -7.83 -28.97
N TYR A 387 -7.14 -7.31 -28.02
CA TYR A 387 -7.66 -6.66 -26.82
C TYR A 387 -7.18 -5.21 -26.63
N GLY A 388 -6.15 -4.77 -27.35
CA GLY A 388 -5.58 -3.42 -27.26
C GLY A 388 -4.71 -3.21 -26.02
N GLY A 389 -5.24 -3.56 -24.84
CA GLY A 389 -4.58 -3.43 -23.54
C GLY A 389 -5.59 -3.03 -22.45
N PRO A 390 -5.14 -2.84 -21.20
CA PRO A 390 -6.00 -2.29 -20.14
C PRO A 390 -6.61 -0.95 -20.56
N GLY A 391 -7.90 -0.72 -20.25
CA GLY A 391 -8.65 0.46 -20.66
C GLY A 391 -9.28 0.39 -22.06
N GLU A 392 -8.90 -0.59 -22.88
CA GLU A 392 -9.46 -0.76 -24.22
C GLU A 392 -10.77 -1.57 -24.19
N PRO A 393 -11.78 -1.25 -25.04
CA PRO A 393 -13.11 -1.84 -24.93
C PRO A 393 -13.14 -3.37 -24.98
N ALA A 394 -12.21 -4.00 -25.71
CA ALA A 394 -12.14 -5.45 -25.83
C ALA A 394 -11.60 -6.13 -24.56
N TYR A 395 -10.61 -5.53 -23.91
CA TYR A 395 -10.11 -5.95 -22.61
C TYR A 395 -11.19 -5.77 -21.53
N GLU A 396 -11.79 -4.59 -21.48
CA GLU A 396 -12.78 -4.23 -20.44
C GLU A 396 -14.02 -5.13 -20.46
N ARG A 397 -14.41 -5.65 -21.63
CA ARG A 397 -15.49 -6.65 -21.71
C ARG A 397 -15.16 -7.94 -20.96
N LEU A 398 -13.92 -8.45 -21.10
CA LEU A 398 -13.50 -9.66 -20.38
C LEU A 398 -13.28 -9.39 -18.90
N ALA A 399 -12.68 -8.25 -18.55
CA ALA A 399 -12.54 -7.84 -17.16
C ALA A 399 -13.91 -7.73 -16.46
N THR A 400 -14.89 -7.08 -17.11
CA THR A 400 -16.27 -6.99 -16.62
C THR A 400 -16.93 -8.37 -16.50
N GLU A 401 -16.70 -9.27 -17.45
CA GLU A 401 -17.20 -10.65 -17.37
C GLU A 401 -16.60 -11.41 -16.18
N ILE A 402 -15.31 -11.24 -15.90
CA ILE A 402 -14.65 -11.79 -14.70
C ILE A 402 -15.32 -11.24 -13.44
N GLU A 403 -15.48 -9.92 -13.32
CA GLU A 403 -16.13 -9.30 -12.16
C GLU A 403 -17.58 -9.78 -11.99
N ARG A 404 -18.31 -9.97 -13.10
CA ARG A 404 -19.66 -10.53 -13.09
C ARG A 404 -19.69 -11.98 -12.60
N ARG A 405 -18.74 -12.82 -13.00
CA ARG A 405 -18.61 -14.20 -12.48
C ARG A 405 -18.30 -14.20 -10.98
N LEU A 406 -17.40 -13.32 -10.54
CA LEU A 406 -17.03 -13.17 -9.13
C LEU A 406 -18.19 -12.70 -8.26
N GLY A 407 -18.96 -11.70 -8.70
CA GLY A 407 -20.13 -11.20 -7.98
C GLY A 407 -21.27 -12.22 -7.81
N ARG A 408 -21.19 -13.38 -8.48
CA ARG A 408 -22.13 -14.48 -8.29
C ARG A 408 -21.72 -15.45 -7.18
N LEU A 409 -20.48 -15.39 -6.68
CA LEU A 409 -20.02 -16.29 -5.64
C LEU A 409 -20.53 -15.83 -4.27
N PRO A 410 -20.96 -16.75 -3.38
CA PRO A 410 -21.44 -16.40 -2.05
C PRO A 410 -20.45 -15.55 -1.25
N LEU A 411 -19.15 -15.82 -1.41
CA LEU A 411 -18.07 -15.10 -0.72
C LEU A 411 -18.04 -13.60 -1.04
N TYR A 412 -18.40 -13.20 -2.26
CA TYR A 412 -18.26 -11.83 -2.75
C TYR A 412 -19.59 -11.09 -2.92
N ARG A 413 -20.66 -11.58 -2.28
CA ARG A 413 -22.00 -10.99 -2.32
C ARG A 413 -22.35 -10.16 -1.10
#